data_AF-A0A7W2YGE2-F1
#
_entry.id   AF-A0A7W2YGE2-F1
#
_cell.length_a   1.000
_cell.length_b   1.000
_cell.length_c   1.000
_cell.angle_alpha   90.00
_cell.angle_beta   90.00
_cell.angle_gamma   90.00
#
_symmetry.space_group_name_H-M   'P 1'
#
loop_
_entity.id
_entity.type
_entity.pdbx_description
1 polymer ?
#
loop_
_entity_poly.entity_id
_entity_poly.type
_entity_poly.pdbx_seq_one_letter_code
_entity_poly.pdbx_strand_id
1 'polypeptide(L)' 'MHPSNAKSSTRDDLNHLGGYKGLLVASPSDASVDEMIPGDLKTAEAFGANVAEVTKAVKGL' A
#
# COMPACT_ATOMS: atom_id res chain seq x y z
N MET A 1 2.01 8.31 -4.04
CA MET A 1 2.08 7.17 -4.97
C MET A 1 0.85 7.21 -5.87
N HIS A 2 1.02 7.14 -7.19
CA HIS A 2 -0.10 7.08 -8.12
C HIS A 2 -0.76 5.69 -8.11
N PRO A 3 -2.05 5.57 -8.45
CA PRO A 3 -2.73 4.28 -8.57
C PRO A 3 -2.22 3.49 -9.79
N SER A 4 -2.06 2.17 -9.63
CA SER A 4 -1.70 1.24 -10.72
C SER A 4 -2.93 0.43 -11.14
N ASN A 5 -3.82 1.07 -11.90
CA ASN A 5 -5.13 0.50 -12.28
C ASN A 5 -5.36 0.42 -13.80
N ALA A 6 -4.30 0.53 -14.60
CA ALA A 6 -4.38 0.24 -16.02
C ALA A 6 -4.76 -1.23 -16.25
N LYS A 7 -5.36 -1.56 -17.40
CA LYS A 7 -5.75 -2.95 -17.75
C LYS A 7 -4.60 -3.96 -17.69
N SER A 8 -3.37 -3.51 -17.86
CA SER A 8 -2.15 -4.34 -17.78
C SER A 8 -1.59 -4.50 -16.37
N SER A 9 -2.15 -3.79 -15.38
CA SER A 9 -1.68 -3.85 -14.00
C SER A 9 -2.13 -5.14 -13.33
N THR A 10 -1.35 -5.60 -12.37
CA THR A 10 -1.58 -6.81 -11.59
C THR A 10 -1.72 -6.48 -10.11
N ARG A 11 -2.23 -7.42 -9.29
CA ARG A 11 -2.33 -7.21 -7.84
C ARG A 11 -0.97 -7.06 -7.14
N ASP A 12 0.13 -7.38 -7.82
CA ASP A 12 1.49 -7.17 -7.31
C ASP A 12 2.02 -5.75 -7.53
N ASP A 13 1.37 -4.95 -8.37
CA ASP A 13 1.75 -3.56 -8.60
C ASP A 13 1.39 -2.68 -7.40
N LEU A 14 2.30 -1.76 -7.08
CA LEU A 14 2.09 -0.81 -5.99
C LEU A 14 0.83 0.04 -6.22
N ASN A 15 0.03 0.20 -5.18
CA ASN A 15 -1.23 0.95 -5.21
C ASN A 15 -2.25 0.46 -6.26
N HIS A 16 -2.35 -0.85 -6.47
CA HIS A 16 -3.35 -1.40 -7.39
C HIS A 16 -4.80 -1.07 -7.01
N LEU A 17 -5.13 -1.03 -5.70
CA LEU A 17 -6.48 -0.67 -5.23
C LEU A 17 -6.81 0.83 -5.36
N GLY A 18 -5.81 1.66 -5.65
CA GLY A 18 -5.99 3.09 -5.89
C GLY A 18 -6.29 3.94 -4.66
N GLY A 19 -5.62 3.66 -3.54
CA GLY A 19 -5.59 4.57 -2.39
C GLY A 19 -4.92 5.90 -2.75
N TYR A 20 -5.39 7.00 -2.14
CA TYR A 20 -4.85 8.35 -2.42
C TYR A 20 -4.31 9.04 -1.17
N LYS A 21 -5.19 9.41 -0.22
CA LYS A 21 -4.80 10.08 1.03
C LYS A 21 -4.51 9.12 2.19
N GLY A 22 -4.40 7.82 1.91
CA GLY A 22 -4.18 6.80 2.93
C GLY A 22 -3.90 5.44 2.32
N LEU A 23 -3.55 4.50 3.19
CA LEU A 23 -3.36 3.10 2.84
C LEU A 23 -4.71 2.45 2.50
N LEU A 24 -4.77 1.79 1.35
CA LEU A 24 -5.88 0.93 0.97
C LEU A 24 -5.32 -0.44 0.60
N VAL A 25 -5.70 -1.44 1.38
CA VAL A 25 -5.34 -2.85 1.24
C VAL A 25 -6.59 -3.69 1.47
N ALA A 26 -6.62 -4.90 0.93
CA ALA A 26 -7.76 -5.80 1.08
C ALA A 26 -7.32 -7.24 1.35
N SER A 27 -8.10 -7.91 2.19
CA SER A 27 -8.09 -9.36 2.38
C SER A 27 -9.54 -9.85 2.32
N PRO A 28 -9.80 -11.05 1.80
CA PRO A 28 -11.09 -11.70 2.00
C PRO A 28 -11.42 -11.79 3.50
N SER A 29 -12.70 -11.69 3.85
CA SER A 29 -13.13 -11.69 5.26
C SER A 29 -12.92 -13.03 5.97
N ASP A 30 -12.78 -14.11 5.20
CA ASP A 30 -12.60 -15.50 5.63
C ASP A 30 -11.17 -16.03 5.36
N ALA A 31 -10.26 -15.16 4.91
CA ALA A 31 -8.86 -15.50 4.69
C ALA A 31 -8.08 -15.61 6.00
N SER A 32 -7.15 -16.56 6.05
CA SER A 32 -6.10 -16.61 7.06
C SER A 32 -5.03 -15.53 6.83
N VAL A 33 -4.11 -15.36 7.79
CA VAL A 33 -3.00 -14.39 7.68
C VAL A 33 -2.07 -14.72 6.49
N ASP A 34 -1.88 -16.01 6.20
CA ASP A 34 -0.98 -16.49 5.14
C ASP A 34 -1.51 -16.19 3.72
N GLU A 35 -2.80 -15.86 3.61
CA GLU A 35 -3.48 -15.52 2.34
C GLU A 35 -3.49 -14.02 2.05
N MET A 36 -2.78 -13.21 2.86
CA MET A 36 -2.62 -11.78 2.60
C MET A 36 -2.00 -11.54 1.22
N ILE A 37 -2.56 -10.60 0.47
CA ILE A 37 -2.11 -10.26 -0.88
C ILE A 37 -0.70 -9.62 -0.82
N PRO A 38 0.34 -10.22 -1.44
CA PRO A 38 1.71 -9.71 -1.32
C PRO A 38 1.91 -8.28 -1.85
N GLY A 39 1.27 -7.89 -2.96
CA GLY A 39 1.35 -6.52 -3.48
C GLY A 39 0.74 -5.46 -2.56
N ASP A 40 -0.28 -5.83 -1.79
CA ASP A 40 -0.87 -4.93 -0.79
C ASP A 40 0.06 -4.74 0.41
N LEU A 41 0.81 -5.78 0.83
CA LEU A 41 1.86 -5.64 1.84
C LEU A 41 2.98 -4.70 1.37
N LYS A 42 3.45 -4.85 0.12
CA LYS A 42 4.45 -3.94 -0.46
C LYS A 42 3.95 -2.50 -0.50
N THR A 43 2.66 -2.30 -0.80
CA THR A 43 2.00 -0.99 -0.76
C THR A 43 2.00 -0.42 0.67
N ALA A 44 1.72 -1.24 1.68
CA ALA A 44 1.75 -0.85 3.09
C ALA A 44 3.16 -0.45 3.56
N GLU A 45 4.19 -1.22 3.18
CA GLU A 45 5.59 -0.91 3.47
C GLU A 45 6.00 0.45 2.88
N ALA A 46 5.71 0.68 1.60
CA ALA A 46 6.01 1.94 0.92
C ALA A 46 5.27 3.13 1.55
N PHE A 47 4.00 2.94 1.93
CA PHE A 47 3.23 3.95 2.63
C PHE A 47 3.83 4.27 4.02
N GLY A 48 4.18 3.24 4.80
CA GLY A 48 4.81 3.41 6.11
C GLY A 48 6.15 4.14 6.05
N ALA A 49 6.99 3.81 5.06
CA ALA A 49 8.24 4.51 4.82
C ALA A 49 8.00 6.01 4.54
N ASN A 50 7.03 6.33 3.67
CA ASN A 50 6.67 7.73 3.39
C ASN A 50 6.15 8.48 4.63
N VAL A 51 5.31 7.85 5.45
CA VAL A 51 4.84 8.44 6.71
C VAL A 51 6.01 8.73 7.65
N ALA A 52 6.97 7.80 7.76
CA ALA A 52 8.14 7.97 8.61
C ALA A 52 9.01 9.15 8.12
N GLU A 53 9.24 9.27 6.81
CA GLU A 53 9.97 10.39 6.21
C GLU A 53 9.29 11.74 6.48
N VAL A 54 7.99 11.82 6.22
CA VAL A 54 7.22 13.05 6.47
C VAL A 54 7.26 13.41 7.96
N THR A 55 7.11 12.42 8.83
CA THR A 55 7.16 12.62 10.29
C THR A 55 8.51 13.16 10.74
N LYS A 56 9.62 12.67 10.18
CA LYS A 56 10.96 13.21 10.44
C LYS A 56 11.08 14.66 9.98
N ALA A 57 10.67 14.94 8.75
CA ALA A 57 10.73 16.29 8.17
C ALA A 57 9.95 17.33 8.99
N VAL A 58 8.74 16.99 9.46
CA VAL A 58 7.91 17.92 10.25
C VAL A 58 8.37 18.04 11.71
N LYS A 59 9.08 17.05 12.26
CA LYS A 59 9.63 17.09 13.63
C LYS A 59 11.07 17.62 13.70
N GLY A 60 11.74 17.80 12.57
CA GLY A 60 13.16 18.18 12.50
C GLY A 60 14.11 17.08 13.03
N LEU A 61 13.71 15.80 12.91
CA LEU A 61 14.47 14.63 13.34
C LEU A 61 15.35 14.07 12.21
#